data_AF-A0A6A6UFZ1-F1
#
_entry.id   AF-A0A6A6UFZ1-F1
#
_cell.length_a   1.000
_cell.length_b   1.000
_cell.length_c   1.000
_cell.angle_alpha   90.00
_cell.angle_beta   90.00
_cell.angle_gamma   90.00
#
_symmetry.space_group_name_H-M   'P 1'
#
loop_
_entity.id
_entity.type
_entity.pdbx_description
1 polymer ?
#
loop_
_entity_poly.entity_id
_entity_poly.type
_entity_poly.pdbx_seq_one_letter_code
_entity_poly.pdbx_strand_id
1 'polypeptide(L)'
;MHGDTVPNLFTSSESENPDSQYGRDEDDYSWFKFRTDPTRKAEALLEAFARAYISMPNLGFASLLTELEECNDEVAKRWDWGVEYAAVGHEYVWLDRESGFGPEKRRLYWQVKDWRPSAKVWELCRGIGAQRYSQGMEEALLDLYD
;
A
#
# COMPACT_ATOMS: atom_id res chain seq x y z
N MET A 1 51.66 64.64 31.29
CA MET A 1 51.16 63.64 32.25
C MET A 1 49.65 63.81 32.24
N HIS A 2 48.89 63.18 31.35
CA HIS A 2 48.41 61.78 31.37
C HIS A 2 47.99 61.32 32.76
N GLY A 3 46.69 61.15 32.91
CA GLY A 3 45.96 60.75 34.10
C GLY A 3 44.46 60.76 33.78
N ASP A 4 44.06 59.86 32.88
CA ASP A 4 42.68 59.49 32.60
C ASP A 4 42.06 58.80 33.82
N THR A 5 40.82 59.16 34.18
CA THR A 5 39.83 58.20 34.71
C THR A 5 38.40 58.61 34.33
N VAL A 6 37.94 57.93 33.29
CA VAL A 6 36.59 57.54 32.84
C VAL A 6 35.40 57.72 33.82
N PRO A 7 34.25 58.28 33.38
CA PRO A 7 32.94 57.97 33.95
C PRO A 7 32.37 56.68 33.32
N ASN A 8 32.05 55.71 34.18
CA ASN A 8 31.40 54.45 33.81
C ASN A 8 29.87 54.63 33.73
N LEU A 9 29.23 53.73 32.97
CA LEU A 9 27.78 53.50 32.82
C LEU A 9 27.09 54.22 31.65
N PHE A 10 27.61 53.99 30.44
CA PHE A 10 26.72 53.80 29.29
C PHE A 10 26.22 52.36 29.29
N THR A 11 24.99 52.14 29.73
CA THR A 11 24.20 50.99 29.30
C THR A 11 23.76 51.25 27.86
N SER A 12 24.61 50.92 26.90
CA SER A 12 24.20 50.78 25.50
C SER A 12 23.82 49.32 25.28
N SER A 13 22.51 49.09 25.30
CA SER A 13 21.87 47.92 24.75
C SER A 13 22.08 47.89 23.24
N GLU A 14 23.13 47.23 22.79
CA GLU A 14 23.37 46.94 21.38
C GLU A 14 23.61 45.43 21.20
N SER A 15 22.56 44.75 20.80
CA SER A 15 22.55 43.91 19.60
C SER A 15 21.11 43.40 19.42
N GLU A 16 20.25 44.30 18.97
CA GLU A 16 19.06 43.89 18.23
C GLU A 16 19.58 43.14 17.00
N ASN A 17 19.46 41.81 17.05
CA ASN A 17 19.74 40.93 15.93
C ASN A 17 18.58 41.08 14.93
N PRO A 18 18.75 41.76 13.78
CA PRO A 18 17.61 42.08 12.91
C PRO A 18 17.16 40.92 12.01
N ASP A 19 17.73 39.73 12.16
CA ASP A 19 17.53 38.61 11.22
C ASP A 19 16.57 37.50 11.72
N SER A 20 15.82 37.71 12.81
CA SER A 20 14.85 36.70 13.28
C SER A 20 13.43 36.86 12.71
N GLN A 21 13.21 37.81 11.80
CA GLN A 21 11.88 38.05 11.20
C GLN A 21 11.67 37.32 9.85
N TYR A 22 12.36 36.21 9.61
CA TYR A 22 11.72 35.13 8.88
C TYR A 22 10.86 34.40 9.90
N GLY A 23 9.68 34.98 10.14
CA GLY A 23 8.54 34.19 10.57
C GLY A 23 8.56 32.99 9.65
N ARG A 24 8.87 31.84 10.24
CA ARG A 24 8.71 30.56 9.60
C ARG A 24 7.20 30.52 9.39
N ASP A 25 6.77 31.05 8.25
CA ASP A 25 5.64 30.51 7.54
C ASP A 25 6.04 29.04 7.45
N GLU A 26 5.57 28.29 8.44
CA GLU A 26 5.25 26.89 8.28
C GLU A 26 4.25 26.93 7.13
N ASP A 27 4.80 27.03 5.92
CA ASP A 27 4.23 26.52 4.71
C ASP A 27 3.88 25.11 5.10
N ASP A 28 2.64 25.01 5.58
CA ASP A 28 1.88 23.84 5.90
C ASP A 28 1.99 23.01 4.64
N TYR A 29 3.02 22.18 4.65
CA TYR A 29 3.48 21.36 3.57
C TYR A 29 2.34 20.39 3.29
N SER A 30 1.41 20.86 2.48
CA SER A 30 0.12 20.24 2.17
C SER A 30 0.25 18.97 1.33
N TRP A 31 1.45 18.39 1.23
CA TRP A 31 1.67 17.09 0.61
C TRP A 31 0.95 15.96 1.36
N PHE A 32 0.56 16.17 2.62
CA PHE A 32 -0.30 15.24 3.36
C PHE A 32 -1.78 15.26 2.94
N LYS A 33 -2.25 16.26 2.18
CA LYS A 33 -3.66 16.33 1.74
C LYS A 33 -3.99 15.38 0.57
N PHE A 34 -2.98 14.72 -0.01
CA PHE A 34 -3.15 13.65 -1.00
C PHE A 34 -2.90 12.25 -0.43
N ARG A 35 -2.95 12.07 0.90
CA ARG A 35 -3.08 10.72 1.49
C ARG A 35 -4.45 10.14 1.13
N THR A 36 -4.57 9.64 -0.09
CA THR A 36 -5.59 8.65 -0.43
C THR A 36 -5.40 7.48 0.51
N ASP A 37 -6.40 7.24 1.36
CA ASP A 37 -6.54 6.04 2.18
C ASP A 37 -6.00 4.81 1.41
N PRO A 38 -4.99 4.09 1.94
CA PRO A 38 -4.39 2.94 1.26
C PRO A 38 -5.45 1.92 0.84
N THR A 39 -6.57 1.84 1.57
CA THR A 39 -7.76 1.05 1.21
C THR A 39 -8.31 1.42 -0.16
N ARG A 40 -8.45 2.72 -0.46
CA ARG A 40 -9.00 3.20 -1.74
C ARG A 40 -8.07 2.91 -2.92
N LYS A 41 -6.76 3.02 -2.72
CA LYS A 41 -5.78 2.63 -3.75
C LYS A 41 -5.86 1.12 -4.02
N ALA A 42 -5.87 0.30 -2.96
CA ALA A 42 -5.95 -1.15 -3.07
C ALA A 42 -7.25 -1.61 -3.76
N GLU A 43 -8.41 -1.02 -3.42
CA GLU A 43 -9.67 -1.30 -4.10
C GLU A 43 -9.64 -1.01 -5.60
N ALA A 44 -9.11 0.16 -5.98
CA ALA A 44 -9.02 0.54 -7.38
C ALA A 44 -8.10 -0.40 -8.17
N LEU A 45 -6.99 -0.83 -7.56
CA LEU A 45 -6.06 -1.79 -8.15
C LEU A 45 -6.71 -3.17 -8.33
N LEU A 46 -7.44 -3.66 -7.32
CA LEU A 46 -8.20 -4.91 -7.44
C LEU A 46 -9.27 -4.84 -8.52
N GLU A 47 -10.01 -3.74 -8.60
CA GLU A 47 -11.03 -3.56 -9.63
C GLU A 47 -10.40 -3.57 -11.02
N ALA A 48 -9.30 -2.84 -11.21
CA ALA A 48 -8.57 -2.81 -12.48
C ALA A 48 -8.01 -4.18 -12.85
N PHE A 49 -7.43 -4.89 -11.87
CA PHE A 49 -6.96 -6.26 -12.02
C PHE A 49 -8.09 -7.17 -12.48
N ALA A 50 -9.20 -7.26 -11.74
CA ALA A 50 -10.29 -8.16 -12.11
C ALA A 50 -10.86 -7.85 -13.51
N ARG A 51 -11.02 -6.56 -13.85
CA ARG A 51 -11.49 -6.15 -15.20
C ARG A 51 -10.52 -6.53 -16.30
N ALA A 52 -9.21 -6.32 -16.09
CA ALA A 52 -8.19 -6.69 -17.05
C ALA A 52 -8.21 -8.21 -17.30
N TYR A 53 -8.27 -9.00 -16.23
CA TYR A 53 -8.22 -10.46 -16.33
C TYR A 53 -9.50 -11.07 -16.91
N ILE A 54 -10.68 -10.53 -16.59
CA ILE A 54 -11.93 -10.91 -17.27
C ILE A 54 -11.82 -10.70 -18.78
N SER A 55 -11.05 -9.70 -19.23
CA SER A 55 -10.86 -9.36 -20.64
C SER A 55 -9.77 -10.18 -21.35
N MET A 56 -9.03 -11.06 -20.64
CA MET A 56 -7.91 -11.83 -21.20
C MET A 56 -8.23 -13.34 -21.30
N PRO A 57 -8.64 -13.83 -22.48
CA PRO A 57 -9.26 -15.15 -22.58
C PRO A 57 -8.31 -16.36 -22.61
N ASN A 58 -7.00 -16.19 -22.52
CA ASN A 58 -6.05 -17.32 -22.55
C ASN A 58 -5.12 -17.37 -21.34
N LEU A 59 -5.46 -16.60 -20.30
CA LEU A 59 -4.55 -16.39 -19.20
C LEU A 59 -4.75 -17.46 -18.12
N GLY A 60 -3.69 -18.20 -17.83
CA GLY A 60 -3.68 -19.28 -16.84
C GLY A 60 -3.41 -18.83 -15.41
N PHE A 61 -2.68 -17.72 -15.25
CA PHE A 61 -2.24 -17.22 -13.96
C PHE A 61 -2.26 -15.69 -13.91
N ALA A 62 -2.46 -15.17 -12.71
CA ALA A 62 -2.49 -13.76 -12.36
C ALA A 62 -1.84 -13.50 -11.01
N SER A 63 -1.08 -12.41 -10.91
CA SER A 63 -0.80 -11.80 -9.60
C SER A 63 -0.91 -10.30 -9.67
N LEU A 64 -1.49 -9.75 -8.62
CA LEU A 64 -1.32 -8.35 -8.22
C LEU A 64 -0.76 -8.38 -6.81
N LEU A 65 0.49 -7.96 -6.68
CA LEU A 65 1.20 -7.83 -5.41
C LEU A 65 1.58 -6.36 -5.24
N THR A 66 1.32 -5.78 -4.07
CA THR A 66 1.67 -4.39 -3.78
C THR A 66 2.28 -4.25 -2.40
N GLU A 67 3.17 -3.29 -2.26
CA GLU A 67 3.59 -2.76 -0.96
C GLU A 67 2.53 -1.74 -0.52
N LEU A 68 2.12 -1.79 0.76
CA LEU A 68 1.28 -0.77 1.35
C LEU A 68 2.19 0.12 2.21
N GLU A 69 2.44 1.34 1.74
CA GLU A 69 3.41 2.31 2.29
C GLU A 69 3.21 2.67 3.79
N GLU A 70 2.17 2.16 4.46
CA GLU A 70 1.85 2.46 5.87
C GLU A 70 2.27 1.35 6.86
N CYS A 71 2.79 0.20 6.41
CA CYS A 71 3.35 -0.83 7.30
C CYS A 71 4.81 -0.48 7.68
N ASN A 72 4.95 0.51 8.55
CA ASN A 72 6.22 1.13 8.92
C ASN A 72 6.99 0.36 10.01
N ASP A 73 7.07 -0.96 9.91
CA ASP A 73 7.93 -1.78 10.76
C ASP A 73 9.12 -2.29 9.94
N GLU A 74 10.33 -2.19 10.49
CA GLU A 74 11.64 -2.49 9.88
C GLU A 74 11.84 -3.94 9.39
N VAL A 75 10.76 -4.71 9.28
CA VAL A 75 10.71 -6.04 8.65
C VAL A 75 10.18 -5.86 7.24
N ALA A 76 11.05 -5.40 6.34
CA ALA A 76 10.79 -5.41 4.90
C ALA A 76 10.57 -6.86 4.42
N LYS A 77 9.32 -7.35 4.48
CA LYS A 77 8.87 -8.53 3.76
C LYS A 77 8.27 -8.08 2.43
N ARG A 78 8.54 -8.89 1.40
CA ARG A 78 8.60 -8.54 -0.02
C ARG A 78 7.32 -7.99 -0.65
N TRP A 79 6.15 -8.15 -0.01
CA TRP A 79 4.85 -7.56 -0.35
C TRP A 79 3.92 -7.64 0.87
N ASP A 80 3.25 -6.55 1.26
CA ASP A 80 2.31 -6.54 2.39
C ASP A 80 0.92 -7.05 2.02
N TRP A 81 0.61 -7.05 0.73
CA TRP A 81 -0.71 -7.37 0.23
C TRP A 81 -0.69 -7.92 -1.19
N GLY A 82 -1.63 -8.82 -1.51
CA GLY A 82 -1.80 -9.31 -2.87
C GLY A 82 -3.05 -10.13 -3.12
N VAL A 83 -3.38 -10.26 -4.40
CA VAL A 83 -4.34 -11.24 -4.93
C VAL A 83 -3.70 -12.03 -6.05
N GLU A 84 -3.82 -13.34 -6.00
CA GLU A 84 -3.33 -14.23 -7.03
C GLU A 84 -4.48 -15.08 -7.57
N TYR A 85 -4.53 -15.30 -8.89
CA TYR A 85 -5.53 -16.15 -9.54
C TYR A 85 -4.85 -17.25 -10.33
N ALA A 86 -5.39 -18.46 -10.23
CA ALA A 86 -5.02 -19.60 -11.06
C ALA A 86 -6.26 -20.19 -11.75
N ALA A 87 -6.14 -20.42 -13.06
CA ALA A 87 -7.18 -21.05 -13.85
C ALA A 87 -7.23 -22.58 -13.60
N VAL A 88 -8.29 -23.22 -14.10
CA VAL A 88 -8.40 -24.69 -14.07
C VAL A 88 -7.20 -25.31 -14.82
N GLY A 89 -6.58 -26.31 -14.23
CA GLY A 89 -5.43 -27.03 -14.78
C GLY A 89 -4.08 -26.36 -14.57
N HIS A 90 -4.02 -25.17 -13.97
CA HIS A 90 -2.76 -24.46 -13.68
C HIS A 90 -2.36 -24.63 -12.22
N GLU A 91 -1.32 -25.41 -11.97
CA GLU A 91 -0.80 -25.61 -10.61
C GLU A 91 0.02 -24.41 -10.13
N TYR A 92 -0.22 -24.03 -8.87
CA TYR A 92 0.57 -23.07 -8.13
C TYR A 92 1.13 -23.77 -6.89
N VAL A 93 2.19 -24.55 -7.09
CA VAL A 93 2.71 -25.57 -6.14
C VAL A 93 2.71 -25.11 -4.67
N TRP A 94 3.15 -23.88 -4.41
CA TRP A 94 3.22 -23.38 -3.04
C TRP A 94 1.85 -22.94 -2.49
N LEU A 95 1.09 -22.11 -3.21
CA LEU A 95 -0.23 -21.66 -2.73
C LEU A 95 -1.29 -22.78 -2.72
N ASP A 96 -1.24 -23.70 -3.67
CA ASP A 96 -2.08 -24.90 -3.67
C ASP A 96 -1.82 -25.73 -2.42
N ARG A 97 -0.54 -25.87 -2.03
CA ARG A 97 -0.17 -26.55 -0.80
C ARG A 97 -0.66 -25.84 0.46
N GLU A 98 -0.47 -24.52 0.56
CA GLU A 98 -0.88 -23.74 1.74
C GLU A 98 -2.41 -23.67 1.88
N SER A 99 -3.13 -23.57 0.75
CA SER A 99 -4.61 -23.54 0.74
C SER A 99 -5.26 -24.93 0.80
N GLY A 100 -4.55 -25.98 0.43
CA GLY A 100 -5.10 -27.32 0.21
C GLY A 100 -5.95 -27.45 -1.05
N PHE A 101 -5.90 -26.48 -1.96
CA PHE A 101 -6.66 -26.52 -3.22
C PHE A 101 -5.95 -27.35 -4.29
N GLY A 102 -6.74 -27.92 -5.19
CA GLY A 102 -6.25 -28.65 -6.36
C GLY A 102 -6.55 -27.92 -7.67
N PRO A 103 -5.97 -28.37 -8.80
CA PRO A 103 -6.07 -27.72 -10.10
C PRO A 103 -7.47 -27.81 -10.74
N GLU A 104 -8.46 -28.46 -10.10
CA GLU A 104 -9.75 -28.82 -10.71
C GLU A 104 -10.71 -27.64 -10.89
N LYS A 105 -10.55 -26.59 -10.07
CA LYS A 105 -11.39 -25.38 -10.11
C LYS A 105 -10.56 -24.15 -10.48
N ARG A 106 -11.23 -23.00 -10.60
CA ARG A 106 -10.50 -21.72 -10.55
C ARG A 106 -10.12 -21.46 -9.10
N ARG A 107 -8.97 -20.83 -8.86
CA ARG A 107 -8.51 -20.49 -7.51
C ARG A 107 -8.18 -19.01 -7.42
N LEU A 108 -8.52 -18.42 -6.28
CA LEU A 108 -8.18 -17.04 -5.94
C LEU A 108 -7.58 -17.02 -4.53
N TYR A 109 -6.37 -16.51 -4.40
CA TYR A 109 -5.64 -16.46 -3.13
C TYR A 109 -5.52 -15.01 -2.71
N TRP A 110 -5.95 -14.74 -1.50
CA TRP A 110 -6.02 -13.42 -0.92
C TRP A 110 -4.96 -13.30 0.17
N GLN A 111 -3.95 -12.48 -0.06
CA GLN A 111 -2.90 -12.14 0.90
C GLN A 111 -3.23 -10.75 1.45
N VAL A 112 -4.25 -10.65 2.29
CA VAL A 112 -4.84 -9.36 2.67
C VAL A 112 -4.85 -9.10 4.18
N LYS A 113 -4.15 -9.93 4.97
CA LYS A 113 -4.08 -9.86 6.46
C LYS A 113 -5.47 -9.60 7.07
N ASP A 114 -5.66 -8.48 7.77
CA ASP A 114 -6.93 -8.06 8.39
C ASP A 114 -7.83 -7.23 7.46
N TRP A 115 -7.31 -6.77 6.33
CA TRP A 115 -8.03 -5.91 5.41
C TRP A 115 -8.86 -6.73 4.41
N ARG A 116 -10.03 -6.23 4.00
CA ARG A 116 -10.87 -6.86 2.97
C ARG A 116 -11.40 -5.78 2.01
N PRO A 117 -11.42 -6.02 0.69
CA PRO A 117 -12.07 -5.09 -0.24
C PRO A 117 -13.58 -5.10 -0.04
N SER A 118 -14.26 -4.07 -0.56
CA SER A 118 -15.72 -4.05 -0.60
C SER A 118 -16.30 -5.27 -1.32
N ALA A 119 -17.53 -5.65 -0.93
CA ALA A 119 -18.25 -6.77 -1.51
C ALA A 119 -18.34 -6.68 -3.04
N LYS A 120 -18.47 -5.47 -3.61
CA LYS A 120 -18.49 -5.26 -5.05
C LYS A 120 -17.19 -5.71 -5.73
N VAL A 121 -16.04 -5.28 -5.20
CA VAL A 121 -14.73 -5.64 -5.74
C VAL A 121 -14.44 -7.12 -5.51
N TRP A 122 -14.84 -7.64 -4.34
CA TRP A 122 -14.74 -9.06 -4.03
C TRP A 122 -15.47 -9.91 -5.07
N GLU A 123 -16.75 -9.64 -5.31
CA GLU A 123 -17.56 -10.36 -6.31
C GLU A 123 -17.02 -10.19 -7.74
N LEU A 124 -16.45 -9.03 -8.06
CA LEU A 124 -15.81 -8.81 -9.34
C LEU A 124 -14.60 -9.74 -9.55
N CYS A 125 -13.75 -9.90 -8.54
CA CYS A 125 -12.65 -10.85 -8.58
C CYS A 125 -13.14 -12.30 -8.70
N ARG A 126 -14.27 -12.66 -8.05
CA ARG A 126 -14.89 -13.98 -8.20
C ARG A 126 -15.34 -14.30 -9.63
N GLY A 127 -15.63 -13.26 -10.40
CA GLY A 127 -16.01 -13.36 -11.80
C GLY A 127 -14.87 -13.75 -12.75
N ILE A 128 -13.60 -13.68 -12.33
CA ILE A 128 -12.45 -13.92 -13.21
C ILE A 128 -12.50 -15.35 -13.77
N GLY A 129 -12.62 -15.48 -15.10
CA GLY A 129 -12.66 -16.76 -15.79
C GLY A 129 -13.99 -17.54 -15.65
N ALA A 130 -15.02 -16.99 -15.01
CA ALA A 130 -16.30 -17.67 -14.80
C ALA A 130 -17.04 -18.00 -16.11
N GLN A 131 -16.86 -17.19 -17.16
CA GLN A 131 -17.44 -17.47 -18.48
C GLN A 131 -16.81 -18.67 -19.19
N ARG A 132 -15.58 -19.07 -18.80
CA ARG A 132 -14.86 -20.19 -19.42
C ARG A 132 -14.99 -21.48 -18.61
N TYR A 133 -14.88 -21.37 -17.30
CA TYR A 133 -14.78 -22.51 -16.41
C TYR A 133 -16.07 -22.66 -15.61
N SER A 134 -16.80 -23.75 -15.85
CA SER A 134 -18.05 -24.07 -15.16
C SER A 134 -17.84 -24.64 -13.76
N GLN A 135 -16.60 -25.04 -13.43
CA GLN A 135 -16.23 -25.77 -12.21
C GLN A 135 -16.28 -24.94 -10.91
N GLY A 136 -16.86 -23.74 -10.94
CA GLY A 136 -16.87 -22.85 -9.77
C GLY A 136 -15.49 -22.25 -9.47
N MET A 137 -15.32 -21.73 -8.26
CA MET A 137 -14.07 -21.14 -7.80
C MET A 137 -13.83 -21.48 -6.32
N GLU A 138 -12.57 -21.66 -5.96
CA GLU A 138 -12.09 -21.78 -4.58
C GLU A 138 -11.32 -20.52 -4.18
N GLU A 139 -11.47 -20.12 -2.92
CA GLU A 139 -10.88 -18.90 -2.39
C GLU A 139 -10.22 -19.16 -1.05
N ALA A 140 -8.96 -18.76 -0.90
CA ALA A 140 -8.22 -18.86 0.35
C ALA A 140 -7.76 -17.49 0.81
N LEU A 141 -7.91 -17.24 2.10
CA LEU A 141 -7.27 -16.13 2.80
C LEU A 141 -5.99 -16.69 3.42
N LEU A 142 -4.85 -16.22 2.95
CA LEU A 142 -3.55 -16.72 3.34
C LEU A 142 -2.79 -15.64 4.10
N ASP A 143 -2.27 -16.02 5.27
CA ASP A 143 -1.24 -15.26 5.96
C ASP A 143 0.09 -15.96 5.74
N LEU A 144 0.88 -15.39 4.86
CA LEU A 144 2.09 -16.02 4.35
C LEU A 144 3.35 -15.55 5.08
N TYR A 145 3.17 -14.68 6.08
CA TYR A 145 4.24 -13.92 6.68
C TYR A 145 4.10 -13.78 8.21
N ASP A 146 3.85 -14.89 8.92
CA ASP A 146 4.19 -14.99 10.35
C ASP A 146 5.71 -14.83 10.60
#